data_AF-K1GHD5-F1
#
_entry.id   AF-K1GHD5-F1
#
_cell.length_a   1.000
_cell.length_b   1.000
_cell.length_c   1.000
_cell.angle_alpha   90.00
_cell.angle_beta   90.00
_cell.angle_gamma   90.00
#
_symmetry.space_group_name_H-M   'P 1'
#
loop_
_entity.id
_entity.type
_entity.pdbx_description
1 polymer ?
#
loop_
_entity_poly.entity_id
_entity_poly.type
_entity_poly.pdbx_seq_one_letter_code
_entity_poly.pdbx_strand_id
1 'polypeptide(L)'
;NDEKEMDILEYNKRGKHLSLPVTICTPDQIFNFILKYKGYESKLATLSYSKIILDEMQMYDANLLAAVIFGITKIIEMGGKIAIVTATFPPIIEYFLNKYLMKNNQNVIKDLDKPNEIVGEEIFIKKKFTNNEKLRHNIVLIDNEIGIEEILWKFKDNRDKKKSSNKILVICNTIKKAQEIYLKLKEYSDLENKINMLHSNFIREDRESKEKEILDFGRTDFNGEGIWISTSLVEASLDIDFDYLFTELQDLNSLFQRFGRCNRKGKKSVDETNCFIYLKIENKYLKEKDSRYGFIDKDIYENSKKGLENYCKVVSKNELDNSEDYNELFKHFSKKITEGDKITLIEENLSFENLKDSPFVNEFEKAYDKYQRVLNSDKNSQDALKLRDIQSVTVIPYNIYEENEELIKELIKKIEDANLGLEERQKAKTELLKKTLSIQYYQLNEYFNILDSKSYSSKSINKFEKIIVTISEYDKELGFRATKNSKNFVFI
;
A
#
# COMPACT_ATOMS: atom_id res chain seq x y z
N ASN A 1 -37.70 15.13 -7.27
CA ASN A 1 -37.56 14.59 -5.90
C ASN A 1 -37.81 13.08 -5.88
N ASP A 2 -37.11 12.32 -6.73
CA ASP A 2 -37.23 10.85 -6.85
C ASP A 2 -35.91 10.13 -6.52
N GLU A 3 -34.95 10.80 -5.88
CA GLU A 3 -33.81 10.15 -5.23
C GLU A 3 -34.27 9.60 -3.88
N LYS A 4 -35.16 8.62 -3.92
CA LYS A 4 -35.42 7.74 -2.79
C LYS A 4 -34.11 7.03 -2.46
N GLU A 5 -33.77 7.04 -1.17
CA GLU A 5 -32.71 6.22 -0.57
C GLU A 5 -32.68 4.84 -1.21
N MET A 6 -31.69 4.63 -2.07
CA MET A 6 -31.50 3.34 -2.72
C MET A 6 -31.14 2.35 -1.61
N ASP A 7 -31.92 1.27 -1.49
CA ASP A 7 -31.68 0.23 -0.48
C ASP A 7 -30.20 -0.21 -0.56
N ILE A 8 -29.51 -0.25 0.57
CA ILE A 8 -28.11 -0.68 0.70
C ILE A 8 -27.90 -2.05 0.01
N LEU A 9 -28.93 -2.91 0.01
CA LEU A 9 -28.90 -4.20 -0.68
C LEU A 9 -28.91 -4.04 -2.21
N GLU A 10 -29.73 -3.13 -2.72
CA GLU A 10 -29.78 -2.80 -4.14
C GLU A 10 -28.48 -2.14 -4.61
N TYR A 11 -27.93 -1.22 -3.82
CA TYR A 11 -26.61 -0.62 -4.06
C TYR A 11 -25.51 -1.69 -4.13
N ASN A 12 -25.47 -2.61 -3.17
CA ASN A 12 -24.48 -3.70 -3.14
C ASN A 12 -24.62 -4.65 -4.35
N LYS A 13 -25.85 -5.00 -4.74
CA LYS A 13 -26.09 -5.84 -5.92
C LYS A 13 -25.64 -5.13 -7.19
N ARG A 14 -26.06 -3.88 -7.41
CA ARG A 14 -25.66 -3.07 -8.58
C ARG A 14 -24.14 -2.86 -8.64
N GLY A 15 -23.50 -2.59 -7.51
CA GLY A 15 -22.05 -2.46 -7.40
C GLY A 15 -21.31 -3.75 -7.81
N LYS A 16 -21.76 -4.92 -7.37
CA LYS A 16 -21.16 -6.22 -7.78
C LYS A 16 -21.26 -6.48 -9.27
N HIS A 17 -22.31 -5.99 -9.92
CA HIS A 17 -22.54 -6.12 -11.36
C HIS A 17 -21.96 -4.98 -12.19
N LEU A 18 -21.25 -4.03 -11.57
CA LEU A 18 -20.74 -2.80 -12.22
C LEU A 18 -21.85 -2.04 -12.97
N SER A 19 -23.10 -2.11 -12.52
CA SER A 19 -24.25 -1.47 -13.18
C SER A 19 -24.59 -0.09 -12.62
N LEU A 20 -23.78 0.42 -11.70
CA LEU A 20 -23.88 1.80 -11.20
C LEU A 20 -23.30 2.77 -12.24
N PRO A 21 -23.90 3.96 -12.43
CA PRO A 21 -23.37 4.98 -13.36
C PRO A 21 -21.93 5.39 -13.06
N VAL A 22 -21.55 5.35 -11.78
CA VAL A 22 -20.18 5.54 -11.30
C VAL A 22 -19.87 4.41 -10.33
N THR A 23 -18.76 3.72 -10.55
CA THR A 23 -18.30 2.64 -9.66
C THR A 23 -16.87 2.93 -9.21
N ILE A 24 -16.65 2.92 -7.89
CA ILE A 24 -15.33 3.04 -7.26
C ILE A 24 -14.93 1.64 -6.79
N CYS A 25 -13.78 1.15 -7.26
CA CYS A 25 -13.30 -0.19 -6.92
C CYS A 25 -11.78 -0.27 -7.10
N THR A 26 -11.17 -1.31 -6.54
CA THR A 26 -9.71 -1.52 -6.64
C THR A 26 -9.34 -2.12 -8.00
N PRO A 27 -8.08 -1.95 -8.45
CA PRO A 27 -7.60 -2.59 -9.67
C PRO A 27 -7.85 -4.11 -9.70
N ASP A 28 -7.69 -4.81 -8.57
CA ASP A 28 -7.93 -6.26 -8.49
C ASP A 28 -9.39 -6.64 -8.77
N GLN A 29 -10.34 -5.80 -8.36
CA GLN A 29 -11.76 -6.05 -8.58
C GLN A 29 -12.15 -5.83 -10.04
N ILE A 30 -11.52 -4.86 -10.72
CA ILE A 30 -11.75 -4.59 -12.14
C ILE A 30 -11.04 -5.64 -12.99
N PHE A 31 -9.72 -5.79 -12.86
CA PHE A 31 -8.89 -6.50 -13.83
C PHE A 31 -8.91 -8.03 -13.69
N ASN A 32 -9.64 -8.59 -12.72
CA ASN A 32 -9.72 -10.05 -12.56
C ASN A 32 -10.44 -10.78 -13.70
N PHE A 33 -11.10 -10.08 -14.63
CA PHE A 33 -11.70 -10.69 -15.82
C PHE A 33 -10.66 -11.39 -16.71
N ILE A 34 -9.38 -10.99 -16.64
CA ILE A 34 -8.29 -11.58 -17.42
C ILE A 34 -8.06 -13.07 -17.08
N LEU A 35 -8.63 -13.52 -15.95
CA LEU A 35 -8.54 -14.89 -15.46
C LEU A 35 -9.63 -15.83 -16.03
N LYS A 36 -10.52 -15.31 -16.91
CA LYS A 36 -11.62 -16.07 -17.52
C LYS A 36 -12.47 -16.88 -16.54
N TYR A 37 -12.81 -16.29 -15.38
CA TYR A 37 -13.77 -16.93 -14.48
C TYR A 37 -15.16 -16.94 -15.13
N LYS A 38 -16.00 -17.94 -14.86
CA LYS A 38 -17.35 -18.02 -15.43
C LYS A 38 -18.15 -16.72 -15.17
N GLY A 39 -18.59 -16.04 -16.23
CA GLY A 39 -19.33 -14.77 -16.14
C GLY A 39 -18.46 -13.51 -16.21
N TYR A 40 -17.16 -13.63 -16.50
CA TYR A 40 -16.28 -12.48 -16.74
C TYR A 40 -16.71 -11.63 -17.93
N GLU A 41 -17.44 -12.22 -18.89
CA GLU A 41 -17.91 -11.59 -20.12
C GLU A 41 -18.81 -10.40 -19.82
N SER A 42 -19.69 -10.52 -18.83
CA SER A 42 -20.57 -9.41 -18.42
C SER A 42 -19.76 -8.23 -17.89
N LYS A 43 -18.69 -8.48 -17.13
CA LYS A 43 -17.81 -7.44 -16.62
C LYS A 43 -17.09 -6.76 -17.78
N LEU A 44 -16.51 -7.54 -18.68
CA LEU A 44 -15.77 -7.01 -19.81
C LEU A 44 -16.66 -6.24 -20.80
N ALA A 45 -17.89 -6.70 -21.03
CA ALA A 45 -18.90 -5.97 -21.80
C ALA A 45 -19.27 -4.63 -21.16
N THR A 46 -19.37 -4.55 -19.83
CA THR A 46 -19.57 -3.26 -19.14
C THR A 46 -18.37 -2.33 -19.34
N LEU A 47 -17.15 -2.86 -19.20
CA LEU A 47 -15.93 -2.08 -19.32
C LEU A 47 -15.70 -1.56 -20.75
N SER A 48 -16.20 -2.26 -21.77
CA SER A 48 -16.00 -1.91 -23.19
C SER A 48 -16.69 -0.61 -23.63
N TYR A 49 -17.74 -0.18 -22.93
CA TYR A 49 -18.37 1.14 -23.15
C TYR A 49 -18.13 2.12 -22.00
N SER A 50 -17.35 1.72 -21.00
CA SER A 50 -17.05 2.54 -19.83
C SER A 50 -15.86 3.47 -20.06
N LYS A 51 -15.83 4.56 -19.30
CA LYS A 51 -14.64 5.41 -19.12
C LYS A 51 -14.01 5.04 -17.77
N ILE A 52 -12.78 4.57 -17.80
CA ILE A 52 -12.07 4.08 -16.62
C ILE A 52 -10.98 5.07 -16.25
N ILE A 53 -10.96 5.49 -15.00
CA ILE A 53 -9.90 6.32 -14.44
C ILE A 53 -9.08 5.44 -13.50
N LEU A 54 -7.82 5.24 -13.83
CA LEU A 54 -6.84 4.62 -12.96
C LEU A 54 -6.13 5.72 -12.19
N ASP A 55 -6.61 5.95 -10.97
CA ASP A 55 -5.97 6.88 -10.03
C ASP A 55 -4.82 6.18 -9.30
N GLU A 56 -3.74 6.91 -9.05
CA GLU A 56 -2.54 6.42 -8.36
C GLU A 56 -1.94 5.14 -9.00
N MET A 57 -1.80 5.14 -10.34
CA MET A 57 -1.05 4.08 -11.02
C MET A 57 0.44 4.24 -10.74
N GLN A 58 0.90 3.52 -9.73
CA GLN A 58 2.26 3.54 -9.23
C GLN A 58 3.03 2.32 -9.73
N MET A 59 4.27 2.19 -9.26
CA MET A 59 5.06 0.96 -9.44
C MET A 59 4.46 -0.17 -8.59
N TYR A 60 3.39 -0.77 -9.09
CA TYR A 60 2.82 -2.00 -8.54
C TYR A 60 3.85 -3.12 -8.54
N ASP A 61 3.59 -4.20 -7.79
CA ASP A 61 4.32 -5.44 -7.99
C ASP A 61 4.21 -5.92 -9.45
N ALA A 62 5.22 -6.63 -9.93
CA ALA A 62 5.35 -7.01 -11.34
C ALA A 62 4.13 -7.79 -11.86
N ASN A 63 3.57 -8.69 -11.04
CA ASN A 63 2.41 -9.49 -11.40
C ASN A 63 1.15 -8.62 -11.56
N LEU A 64 0.88 -7.74 -10.60
CA LEU A 64 -0.26 -6.82 -10.67
C LEU A 64 -0.11 -5.84 -11.84
N LEU A 65 1.09 -5.29 -12.06
CA LEU A 65 1.31 -4.39 -13.19
C LEU A 65 1.05 -5.11 -14.51
N ALA A 66 1.50 -6.36 -14.67
CA ALA A 66 1.22 -7.18 -15.85
C ALA A 66 -0.28 -7.43 -16.02
N ALA A 67 -1.00 -7.74 -14.94
CA ALA A 67 -2.45 -7.91 -14.95
C ALA A 67 -3.19 -6.63 -15.37
N VAL A 68 -2.78 -5.48 -14.82
CA VAL A 68 -3.35 -4.17 -15.14
C VAL A 68 -3.07 -3.83 -16.60
N ILE A 69 -1.83 -3.91 -17.08
CA ILE A 69 -1.49 -3.58 -18.48
C ILE A 69 -2.17 -4.53 -19.47
N PHE A 70 -2.22 -5.82 -19.18
CA PHE A 70 -2.96 -6.79 -19.99
C PHE A 70 -4.46 -6.45 -20.01
N GLY A 71 -5.04 -6.14 -18.86
CA GLY A 71 -6.44 -5.76 -18.73
C GLY A 71 -6.78 -4.46 -19.47
N ILE A 72 -5.94 -3.42 -19.33
CA ILE A 72 -6.02 -2.16 -20.09
C ILE A 72 -6.07 -2.48 -21.59
N THR A 73 -5.16 -3.32 -22.07
CA THR A 73 -5.10 -3.75 -23.48
C THR A 73 -6.42 -4.37 -23.93
N LYS A 74 -7.02 -5.27 -23.13
CA LYS A 74 -8.29 -5.93 -23.48
C LYS A 74 -9.50 -5.02 -23.45
N ILE A 75 -9.53 -4.06 -22.54
CA ILE A 75 -10.62 -3.09 -22.48
C ILE A 75 -10.57 -2.18 -23.71
N ILE A 76 -9.37 -1.70 -24.08
CA ILE A 76 -9.18 -0.85 -25.27
C ILE A 76 -9.51 -1.62 -26.55
N GLU A 77 -9.07 -2.88 -26.68
CA GLU A 77 -9.43 -3.76 -27.81
C GLU A 77 -10.96 -3.90 -28.01
N MET A 78 -11.76 -3.74 -26.94
CA MET A 78 -13.21 -3.82 -27.00
C MET A 78 -13.92 -2.46 -27.14
N GLY A 79 -13.17 -1.35 -27.18
CA GLY A 79 -13.71 0.00 -27.35
C GLY A 79 -13.77 0.85 -26.08
N GLY A 80 -13.33 0.31 -24.93
CA GLY A 80 -13.30 1.05 -23.67
C GLY A 80 -12.24 2.14 -23.65
N LYS A 81 -12.44 3.17 -22.82
CA LYS A 81 -11.53 4.33 -22.72
C LYS A 81 -10.89 4.41 -21.34
N ILE A 82 -9.59 4.72 -21.30
CA ILE A 82 -8.79 4.71 -20.08
C ILE A 82 -8.07 6.04 -19.92
N ALA A 83 -8.09 6.58 -18.71
CA ALA A 83 -7.26 7.69 -18.27
C ALA A 83 -6.43 7.23 -17.06
N ILE A 84 -5.13 7.52 -17.07
CA ILE A 84 -4.23 7.27 -15.94
C ILE A 84 -3.91 8.60 -15.28
N VAL A 85 -4.14 8.71 -13.97
CA VAL A 85 -3.85 9.88 -13.15
C VAL A 85 -2.91 9.43 -12.04
N THR A 86 -1.75 10.07 -11.90
CA THR A 86 -0.77 9.71 -10.86
C THR A 86 0.13 10.90 -10.54
N ALA A 87 0.59 10.96 -9.29
CA ALA A 87 1.62 11.91 -8.88
C ALA A 87 2.98 11.60 -9.54
N THR A 88 3.26 10.32 -9.76
CA THR A 88 4.52 9.83 -10.31
C THR A 88 4.27 8.76 -11.36
N PHE A 89 4.88 8.91 -12.55
CA PHE A 89 4.70 7.97 -13.66
C PHE A 89 6.06 7.44 -14.14
N PRO A 90 6.53 6.29 -13.59
CA PRO A 90 7.78 5.66 -14.00
C PRO A 90 7.82 5.36 -15.51
N PRO A 91 8.90 5.73 -16.23
CA PRO A 91 8.99 5.48 -17.68
C PRO A 91 8.91 4.00 -18.06
N ILE A 92 9.27 3.08 -17.16
CA ILE A 92 9.07 1.64 -17.40
C ILE A 92 7.60 1.26 -17.62
N ILE A 93 6.64 1.92 -16.96
CA ILE A 93 5.21 1.69 -17.17
C ILE A 93 4.81 2.15 -18.57
N GLU A 94 5.29 3.32 -18.98
CA GLU A 94 5.11 3.87 -20.33
C GLU A 94 5.66 2.92 -21.40
N TYR A 95 6.86 2.39 -21.18
CA TYR A 95 7.48 1.40 -22.05
C TYR A 95 6.60 0.15 -22.21
N PHE A 96 6.08 -0.43 -21.11
CA PHE A 96 5.22 -1.61 -21.20
C PHE A 96 3.88 -1.30 -21.86
N LEU A 97 3.25 -0.18 -21.54
CA LEU A 97 2.02 0.24 -22.21
C LEU A 97 2.25 0.35 -23.72
N ASN A 98 3.30 1.02 -24.17
CA ASN A 98 3.63 1.13 -25.59
C ASN A 98 3.94 -0.24 -26.22
N LYS A 99 4.76 -1.08 -25.56
CA LYS A 99 5.13 -2.43 -26.03
C LYS A 99 3.91 -3.32 -26.28
N TYR A 100 2.88 -3.25 -25.43
CA TYR A 100 1.74 -4.16 -25.48
C TYR A 100 0.47 -3.56 -26.10
N LEU A 101 0.32 -2.24 -26.11
CA LEU A 101 -0.76 -1.54 -26.81
C LEU A 101 -0.44 -1.29 -28.30
N MET A 102 0.84 -1.32 -28.70
CA MET A 102 1.29 -1.12 -30.08
C MET A 102 1.87 -2.43 -30.64
N LYS A 103 1.10 -3.19 -31.43
CA LYS A 103 1.59 -4.42 -32.07
C LYS A 103 2.10 -4.10 -33.48
N ASN A 104 3.37 -4.41 -33.79
CA ASN A 104 4.00 -4.26 -35.10
C ASN A 104 4.08 -2.81 -35.66
N ASN A 105 4.33 -1.79 -34.82
CA ASN A 105 4.25 -0.38 -35.23
C ASN A 105 2.90 0.00 -35.88
N GLN A 106 1.85 -0.77 -35.58
CA GLN A 106 0.49 -0.54 -36.06
C GLN A 106 -0.45 -0.45 -34.85
N ASN A 107 -1.42 0.45 -34.95
CA ASN A 107 -2.44 0.62 -33.94
C ASN A 107 -3.27 -0.66 -33.80
N VAL A 108 -3.35 -1.19 -32.58
CA VAL A 108 -4.22 -2.33 -32.24
C VAL A 108 -5.68 -1.88 -32.12
N ILE A 109 -5.92 -0.56 -32.06
CA ILE A 109 -7.25 0.02 -32.18
C ILE A 109 -7.64 -0.04 -33.66
N LYS A 110 -8.30 -1.13 -34.06
CA LYS A 110 -9.18 -1.07 -35.23
C LYS A 110 -10.27 -0.06 -34.88
N ASP A 111 -10.26 1.07 -35.55
CA ASP A 111 -11.47 1.88 -35.64
C ASP A 111 -12.57 0.96 -36.19
N LEU A 112 -13.58 0.67 -35.38
CA LEU A 112 -14.70 -0.21 -35.76
C LEU A 112 -15.50 0.39 -36.92
N ASP A 113 -15.45 1.72 -37.08
CA ASP A 113 -16.10 2.46 -38.16
C ASP A 113 -15.18 2.62 -39.39
N LYS A 114 -13.86 2.46 -39.23
CA LYS A 114 -12.86 2.63 -40.29
C LYS A 114 -11.71 1.62 -40.24
N PRO A 115 -11.95 0.35 -40.61
CA PRO A 115 -10.97 -0.74 -40.52
C PRO A 115 -9.72 -0.59 -41.42
N ASN A 116 -9.67 0.42 -42.30
CA ASN A 116 -8.60 0.63 -43.29
C ASN A 116 -7.76 1.91 -43.07
N GLU A 117 -8.06 2.73 -42.05
CA GLU A 117 -7.27 3.92 -41.74
C GLU A 117 -6.24 3.60 -40.65
N ILE A 118 -4.95 3.70 -40.99
CA ILE A 118 -3.84 3.63 -40.02
C ILE A 118 -3.79 4.99 -39.34
N VAL A 119 -4.28 5.08 -38.09
CA VAL A 119 -4.09 6.27 -37.28
C VAL A 119 -2.62 6.31 -36.85
N GLY A 120 -1.82 7.23 -37.37
CA GLY A 120 -0.40 7.39 -37.04
C GLY A 120 -0.13 8.14 -35.73
N GLU A 121 -1.10 8.21 -34.82
CA GLU A 121 -1.00 8.98 -33.58
C GLU A 121 -0.62 8.08 -32.41
N GLU A 122 0.23 8.60 -31.52
CA GLU A 122 0.50 8.00 -30.21
C GLU A 122 -0.81 7.75 -29.48
N ILE A 123 -1.12 6.47 -29.21
CA ILE A 123 -2.33 6.08 -28.47
C ILE A 123 -2.32 6.69 -27.05
N PHE A 124 -1.13 6.88 -26.48
CA PHE A 124 -0.94 7.37 -25.14
C PHE A 124 -0.52 8.85 -25.14
N ILE A 125 -1.48 9.74 -24.89
CA ILE A 125 -1.21 11.18 -24.73
C ILE A 125 -0.77 11.45 -23.30
N LYS A 126 0.54 11.64 -23.09
CA LYS A 126 1.10 12.03 -21.79
C LYS A 126 1.12 13.55 -21.65
N LYS A 127 0.52 14.06 -20.57
CA LYS A 127 0.67 15.46 -20.15
C LYS A 127 1.21 15.53 -18.74
N LYS A 128 2.26 16.34 -18.55
CA LYS A 128 2.87 16.60 -17.24
C LYS A 128 2.32 17.91 -16.68
N PHE A 129 1.94 17.88 -15.41
CA PHE A 129 1.52 19.07 -14.67
C PHE A 129 2.47 19.25 -13.50
N THR A 130 3.32 20.27 -13.55
CA THR A 130 4.27 20.57 -12.48
C THR A 130 4.05 21.98 -11.99
N ASN A 131 4.01 22.15 -10.66
CA ASN A 131 4.06 23.45 -10.02
C ASN A 131 5.25 23.48 -9.07
N ASN A 132 6.30 24.20 -9.49
CA ASN A 132 7.53 24.38 -8.72
C ASN A 132 7.50 25.63 -7.82
N GLU A 133 6.41 26.38 -7.78
CA GLU A 133 6.30 27.62 -6.99
C GLU A 133 6.31 27.36 -5.49
N LYS A 134 5.82 26.18 -5.06
CA LYS A 134 5.73 25.81 -3.64
C LYS A 134 6.76 24.76 -3.27
N LEU A 135 7.82 25.21 -2.62
CA LEU A 135 8.80 24.31 -2.01
C LEU A 135 8.26 23.74 -0.70
N ARG A 136 8.21 22.41 -0.60
CA ARG A 136 7.60 21.69 0.54
C ARG A 136 8.60 20.89 1.36
N HIS A 137 9.70 20.47 0.74
CA HIS A 137 10.60 19.46 1.30
C HIS A 137 12.05 19.94 1.28
N ASN A 138 12.71 19.76 2.41
CA ASN A 138 14.14 19.86 2.58
C ASN A 138 14.63 18.52 3.15
N ILE A 139 15.36 17.77 2.32
CA ILE A 139 15.70 16.37 2.57
C ILE A 139 17.13 16.23 3.11
N VAL A 140 17.37 15.20 3.90
CA VAL A 140 18.71 14.69 4.19
C VAL A 140 18.74 13.17 4.00
N LEU A 141 19.85 12.68 3.46
CA LEU A 141 20.10 11.26 3.28
C LEU A 141 21.01 10.74 4.39
N ILE A 142 20.66 9.60 4.98
CA ILE A 142 21.38 8.99 6.09
C ILE A 142 21.79 7.57 5.70
N ASP A 143 23.09 7.28 5.66
CA ASP A 143 23.62 5.93 5.41
C ASP A 143 23.61 5.07 6.68
N ASN A 144 22.44 4.95 7.29
CA ASN A 144 22.18 4.14 8.46
C ASN A 144 20.79 3.51 8.39
N GLU A 145 20.53 2.51 9.24
CA GLU A 145 19.16 2.05 9.47
C GLU A 145 18.40 3.09 10.30
N ILE A 146 17.07 3.11 10.15
CA ILE A 146 16.23 3.99 10.97
C ILE A 146 16.37 3.63 12.45
N GLY A 147 16.74 4.64 13.24
CA GLY A 147 16.95 4.59 14.69
C GLY A 147 15.96 5.48 15.43
N ILE A 148 16.11 5.55 16.75
CA ILE A 148 15.31 6.44 17.60
C ILE A 148 16.02 7.77 17.88
N GLU A 149 17.34 7.81 17.67
CA GLU A 149 18.25 8.85 18.11
C GLU A 149 17.89 10.19 17.46
N GLU A 150 17.79 10.24 16.13
CA GLU A 150 17.43 11.47 15.41
C GLU A 150 15.95 11.84 15.61
N ILE A 151 15.07 10.85 15.82
CA ILE A 151 13.65 11.08 16.09
C ILE A 151 13.49 11.77 17.45
N LEU A 152 14.14 11.24 18.49
CA LEU A 152 14.15 11.79 19.85
C LEU A 152 14.77 13.17 19.88
N TRP A 153 15.93 13.32 19.23
CA TRP A 153 16.57 14.62 19.10
C TRP A 153 15.61 15.63 18.48
N LYS A 154 15.00 15.32 17.32
CA LYS A 154 14.18 16.31 16.64
C LYS A 154 12.95 16.68 17.46
N PHE A 155 12.36 15.70 18.13
CA PHE A 155 11.24 15.93 19.03
C PHE A 155 11.62 16.89 20.18
N LYS A 156 12.78 16.70 20.80
CA LYS A 156 13.31 17.56 21.89
C LYS A 156 13.72 18.94 21.37
N ASP A 157 14.46 19.02 20.28
CA ASP A 157 14.89 20.27 19.62
C ASP A 157 13.68 21.18 19.33
N ASN A 158 12.59 20.61 18.80
CA ASN A 158 11.38 21.37 18.51
C ASN A 158 10.68 21.88 19.79
N ARG A 159 10.72 21.11 20.88
CA ARG A 159 10.20 21.55 22.20
C ARG A 159 11.05 22.66 22.79
N ASP A 160 12.37 22.52 22.76
CA ASP A 160 13.31 23.51 23.29
C ASP A 160 13.21 24.83 22.54
N LYS A 161 13.07 24.77 21.21
CA LYS A 161 12.77 25.92 20.34
C LYS A 161 11.33 26.43 20.45
N LYS A 162 10.48 25.81 21.28
CA LYS A 162 9.07 26.17 21.50
C LYS A 162 8.26 26.32 20.20
N LYS A 163 8.47 25.39 19.26
CA LYS A 163 7.71 25.42 17.99
C LYS A 163 6.23 25.21 18.26
N SER A 164 5.39 25.91 17.51
CA SER A 164 3.93 25.83 17.64
C SER A 164 3.38 24.45 17.26
N SER A 165 4.12 23.66 16.46
CA SER A 165 3.74 22.31 16.05
C SER A 165 4.97 21.41 16.00
N ASN A 166 4.80 20.16 16.42
CA ASN A 166 5.82 19.12 16.49
C ASN A 166 5.23 17.75 16.16
N LYS A 167 4.63 17.66 14.97
CA LYS A 167 4.03 16.44 14.43
C LYS A 167 5.07 15.68 13.64
N ILE A 168 5.52 14.55 14.18
CA ILE A 168 6.53 13.69 13.57
C ILE A 168 5.87 12.43 13.03
N LEU A 169 6.11 12.14 11.75
CA LEU A 169 5.70 10.89 11.11
C LEU A 169 6.93 10.01 10.88
N VAL A 170 6.87 8.77 11.32
CA VAL A 170 7.91 7.76 11.16
C VAL A 170 7.34 6.64 10.30
N ILE A 171 7.90 6.38 9.13
CA ILE A 171 7.41 5.35 8.20
C ILE A 171 8.48 4.30 7.97
N CYS A 172 8.22 3.10 8.47
CA CYS A 172 9.06 1.93 8.31
C CYS A 172 8.53 1.02 7.19
N ASN A 173 9.41 0.34 6.48
CA ASN A 173 9.05 -0.61 5.44
C ASN A 173 8.41 -1.89 6.02
N THR A 174 8.62 -2.18 7.31
CA THR A 174 8.02 -3.35 7.98
C THR A 174 7.35 -3.03 9.31
N ILE A 175 6.30 -3.81 9.61
CA ILE A 175 5.59 -3.76 10.89
C ILE A 175 6.51 -4.10 12.06
N LYS A 176 7.43 -5.05 11.86
CA LYS A 176 8.40 -5.45 12.89
C LYS A 176 9.30 -4.27 13.30
N LYS A 177 9.84 -3.54 12.33
CA LYS A 177 10.67 -2.35 12.61
C LYS A 177 9.85 -1.22 13.23
N ALA A 178 8.61 -1.02 12.79
CA ALA A 178 7.69 -0.06 13.41
C ALA A 178 7.43 -0.38 14.89
N GLN A 179 7.13 -1.63 15.21
CA GLN A 179 6.94 -2.12 16.59
C GLN A 179 8.22 -1.96 17.43
N GLU A 180 9.40 -2.23 16.86
CA GLU A 180 10.69 -2.03 17.53
C GLU A 180 10.93 -0.56 17.91
N ILE A 181 10.73 0.36 16.96
CA ILE A 181 10.88 1.81 17.20
C ILE A 181 9.87 2.28 18.26
N TYR A 182 8.61 1.81 18.16
CA TYR A 182 7.56 2.16 19.12
C TYR A 182 7.97 1.79 20.55
N LEU A 183 8.40 0.54 20.75
CA LEU A 183 8.82 0.05 22.07
C LEU A 183 9.99 0.84 22.63
N LYS A 184 11.03 1.08 21.81
CA LYS A 184 12.21 1.86 22.21
C LYS A 184 11.86 3.30 22.57
N LEU A 185 10.99 3.95 21.82
CA LEU A 185 10.56 5.32 22.12
C LEU A 185 9.71 5.39 23.41
N LYS A 186 8.92 4.35 23.70
CA LYS A 186 8.07 4.29 24.89
C LYS A 186 8.86 4.24 26.21
N GLU A 187 10.13 3.86 26.16
CA GLU A 187 11.04 3.88 27.33
C GLU A 187 11.36 5.30 27.82
N TYR A 188 11.07 6.33 27.01
CA TYR A 188 11.35 7.73 27.34
C TYR A 188 10.12 8.42 27.95
N SER A 189 10.20 8.82 29.22
CA SER A 189 9.12 9.49 29.95
C SER A 189 8.62 10.78 29.27
N ASP A 190 9.50 11.51 28.58
CA ASP A 190 9.14 12.74 27.86
C ASP A 190 8.12 12.51 26.74
N LEU A 191 7.99 11.27 26.27
CA LEU A 191 7.13 10.83 25.19
C LEU A 191 5.86 10.11 25.69
N GLU A 192 5.62 10.08 27.00
CA GLU A 192 4.43 9.45 27.56
C GLU A 192 3.15 10.06 26.95
N ASN A 193 2.27 9.20 26.43
CA ASN A 193 1.04 9.58 25.71
C ASN A 193 1.26 10.42 24.43
N LYS A 194 2.49 10.45 23.87
CA LYS A 194 2.82 11.19 22.63
C LYS A 194 3.19 10.28 21.47
N ILE A 195 3.30 8.97 21.69
CA ILE A 195 3.66 8.01 20.66
C ILE A 195 2.42 7.22 20.28
N ASN A 196 2.12 7.17 19.00
CA ASN A 196 1.02 6.41 18.43
C ASN A 196 1.54 5.53 17.29
N MET A 197 0.85 4.43 17.02
CA MET A 197 1.18 3.56 15.90
C MET A 197 -0.06 3.17 15.10
N LEU A 198 0.11 3.07 13.78
CA LEU A 198 -0.92 2.61 12.84
C LEU A 198 -0.29 1.76 11.73
N HIS A 199 -0.79 0.54 11.54
CA HIS A 199 -0.36 -0.38 10.47
C HIS A 199 -1.46 -1.41 10.13
N SER A 200 -1.27 -2.25 9.11
CA SER A 200 -2.29 -3.20 8.65
C SER A 200 -2.66 -4.31 9.65
N ASN A 201 -1.78 -4.61 10.60
CA ASN A 201 -1.94 -5.71 11.57
C ASN A 201 -2.73 -5.33 12.85
N PHE A 202 -3.56 -4.29 12.81
CA PHE A 202 -4.56 -4.04 13.86
C PHE A 202 -5.89 -4.70 13.48
N ILE A 203 -6.67 -5.14 14.48
CA ILE A 203 -8.07 -5.52 14.20
C ILE A 203 -8.80 -4.32 13.61
N ARG A 204 -9.82 -4.59 12.80
CA ARG A 204 -10.53 -3.55 12.08
C ARG A 204 -11.07 -2.45 13.01
N GLU A 205 -11.61 -2.80 14.18
CA GLU A 205 -12.09 -1.85 15.19
C GLU A 205 -11.00 -0.85 15.63
N ASP A 206 -9.86 -1.35 16.11
CA ASP A 206 -8.77 -0.51 16.60
C ASP A 206 -8.13 0.31 15.48
N ARG A 207 -8.02 -0.29 14.28
CA ARG A 207 -7.53 0.41 13.09
C ARG A 207 -8.44 1.57 12.71
N GLU A 208 -9.76 1.39 12.71
CA GLU A 208 -10.72 2.47 12.43
C GLU A 208 -10.59 3.60 13.46
N SER A 209 -10.39 3.29 14.75
CA SER A 209 -10.12 4.31 15.78
C SER A 209 -8.82 5.08 15.51
N LYS A 210 -7.73 4.36 15.29
CA LYS A 210 -6.40 4.93 15.05
C LYS A 210 -6.32 5.74 13.75
N GLU A 211 -7.03 5.31 12.70
CA GLU A 211 -7.18 6.06 11.45
C GLU A 211 -7.90 7.40 11.69
N LYS A 212 -8.93 7.42 12.54
CA LYS A 212 -9.59 8.68 12.92
C LYS A 212 -8.66 9.58 13.72
N GLU A 213 -7.94 9.04 14.70
CA GLU A 213 -7.00 9.77 15.54
C GLU A 213 -5.86 10.41 14.72
N ILE A 214 -5.25 9.67 13.79
CA ILE A 214 -4.17 10.23 12.94
C ILE A 214 -4.71 11.27 11.96
N LEU A 215 -5.94 11.13 11.46
CA LEU A 215 -6.56 12.12 10.59
C LEU A 215 -6.81 13.42 11.34
N ASP A 216 -7.33 13.34 12.56
CA ASP A 216 -7.58 14.51 13.40
C ASP A 216 -6.28 15.19 13.83
N PHE A 217 -5.26 14.42 14.23
CA PHE A 217 -3.93 14.94 14.56
C PHE A 217 -3.19 15.51 13.32
N GLY A 218 -3.39 14.88 12.17
CA GLY A 218 -2.73 15.20 10.91
C GLY A 218 -3.31 16.41 10.17
N ARG A 219 -4.37 17.06 10.66
CA ARG A 219 -4.95 18.24 9.98
C ARG A 219 -3.93 19.37 9.85
N THR A 220 -3.92 20.08 8.72
CA THR A 220 -2.95 21.15 8.45
C THR A 220 -3.02 22.30 9.47
N ASP A 221 -4.21 22.62 9.94
CA ASP A 221 -4.51 23.69 10.90
C ASP A 221 -4.38 23.26 12.37
N PHE A 222 -4.22 21.97 12.63
CA PHE A 222 -3.97 21.45 13.97
C PHE A 222 -2.49 21.60 14.34
N ASN A 223 -2.25 22.29 15.46
CA ASN A 223 -0.96 22.46 16.10
C ASN A 223 -0.90 21.52 17.31
N GLY A 224 0.04 20.58 17.29
CA GLY A 224 0.20 19.63 18.38
C GLY A 224 1.58 18.98 18.36
N GLU A 225 1.88 18.22 19.40
CA GLU A 225 3.11 17.46 19.53
C GLU A 225 2.83 15.97 19.65
N GLY A 226 3.55 15.16 18.89
CA GLY A 226 3.36 13.72 18.88
C GLY A 226 4.11 13.04 17.75
N ILE A 227 4.41 11.76 17.96
CA ILE A 227 5.11 10.88 17.04
C ILE A 227 4.12 9.80 16.59
N TRP A 228 3.87 9.71 15.29
CA TRP A 228 3.11 8.64 14.69
C TRP A 228 4.04 7.71 13.94
N ILE A 229 4.03 6.43 14.31
CA ILE A 229 4.81 5.38 13.66
C ILE A 229 3.87 4.59 12.77
N SER A 230 4.27 4.38 11.51
CA SER A 230 3.46 3.68 10.54
C SER A 230 4.31 2.91 9.54
N THR A 231 3.62 2.27 8.60
CA THR A 231 4.18 1.57 7.45
C THR A 231 3.61 2.17 6.17
N SER A 232 3.72 1.45 5.04
CA SER A 232 3.12 1.86 3.76
C SER A 232 1.60 2.10 3.80
N LEU A 233 0.92 1.77 4.90
CA LEU A 233 -0.51 2.06 5.09
C LEU A 233 -0.83 3.55 4.95
N VAL A 234 0.05 4.46 5.43
CA VAL A 234 -0.19 5.92 5.34
C VAL A 234 0.15 6.51 3.96
N GLU A 235 0.71 5.71 3.05
CA GLU A 235 0.99 6.16 1.68
C GLU A 235 -0.32 6.36 0.89
N ALA A 236 -1.35 5.58 1.17
CA ALA A 236 -2.64 5.64 0.49
C ALA A 236 -3.75 6.22 1.38
N SER A 237 -4.65 7.00 0.78
CA SER A 237 -5.99 7.30 1.31
C SER A 237 -6.11 8.14 2.61
N LEU A 238 -5.00 8.60 3.22
CA LEU A 238 -5.05 9.47 4.40
C LEU A 238 -4.69 10.93 4.06
N ASP A 239 -5.60 11.87 4.37
CA ASP A 239 -5.33 13.31 4.24
C ASP A 239 -4.65 13.89 5.49
N ILE A 240 -3.36 13.60 5.62
CA ILE A 240 -2.52 14.04 6.76
C ILE A 240 -1.40 14.97 6.31
N ASP A 241 -1.01 15.89 7.20
CA ASP A 241 0.00 16.93 7.01
C ASP A 241 0.87 17.10 8.26
N PHE A 242 1.93 16.30 8.33
CA PHE A 242 2.94 16.28 9.40
C PHE A 242 4.05 17.33 9.16
N ASP A 243 4.78 17.67 10.22
CA ASP A 243 5.84 18.68 10.18
C ASP A 243 7.17 18.07 9.76
N TYR A 244 7.46 16.86 10.25
CA TYR A 244 8.69 16.12 9.96
C TYR A 244 8.36 14.69 9.56
N LEU A 245 9.17 14.14 8.64
CA LEU A 245 9.10 12.77 8.17
C LEU A 245 10.44 12.08 8.38
N PHE A 246 10.42 10.94 9.06
CA PHE A 246 11.53 9.99 9.13
C PHE A 246 11.11 8.73 8.40
N THR A 247 11.88 8.29 7.40
CA THR A 247 11.45 7.15 6.58
C THR A 247 12.59 6.32 6.03
N GLU A 248 12.39 5.01 5.99
CA GLU A 248 13.27 4.08 5.28
C GLU A 248 13.05 4.22 3.76
N LEU A 249 14.12 4.12 2.97
CA LEU A 249 13.96 4.02 1.51
C LEU A 249 13.36 2.67 1.13
N GLN A 250 12.36 2.69 0.25
CA GLN A 250 11.85 1.50 -0.44
C GLN A 250 12.11 1.63 -1.95
N ASP A 251 11.51 2.66 -2.54
CA ASP A 251 11.74 3.10 -3.92
C ASP A 251 11.35 4.59 -4.04
N LEU A 252 11.71 5.24 -5.14
CA LEU A 252 11.40 6.67 -5.35
C LEU A 252 9.89 6.98 -5.37
N ASN A 253 9.03 6.10 -5.90
CA ASN A 253 7.59 6.37 -5.94
C ASN A 253 7.00 6.34 -4.53
N SER A 254 7.30 5.30 -3.76
CA SER A 254 6.87 5.19 -2.38
C SER A 254 7.41 6.36 -1.55
N LEU A 255 8.69 6.72 -1.71
CA LEU A 255 9.29 7.86 -1.02
C LEU A 255 8.54 9.18 -1.29
N PHE A 256 8.22 9.49 -2.54
CA PHE A 256 7.55 10.75 -2.88
C PHE A 256 6.06 10.76 -2.49
N GLN A 257 5.41 9.61 -2.38
CA GLN A 257 4.09 9.52 -1.74
C GLN A 257 4.15 9.84 -0.26
N ARG A 258 5.16 9.32 0.44
CA ARG A 258 5.42 9.63 1.86
C ARG A 258 5.71 11.13 2.04
N PHE A 259 6.42 11.76 1.12
CA PHE A 259 6.61 13.22 1.11
C PHE A 259 5.27 13.96 1.00
N GLY A 260 4.28 13.40 0.30
CA GLY A 260 2.91 13.91 0.25
C GLY A 260 2.21 13.99 1.61
N ARG A 261 2.78 13.40 2.68
CA ARG A 261 2.28 13.44 4.07
C ARG A 261 3.05 14.42 4.96
N CYS A 262 4.13 15.03 4.46
CA CYS A 262 4.95 16.01 5.17
C CYS A 262 4.84 17.38 4.48
N ASN A 263 4.53 18.42 5.25
CA ASN A 263 4.29 19.78 4.75
C ASN A 263 3.42 19.79 3.48
N ARG A 264 2.32 19.01 3.51
CA ARG A 264 1.51 18.67 2.33
C ARG A 264 1.00 19.92 1.62
N LYS A 265 0.59 20.95 2.37
CA LYS A 265 0.09 22.22 1.82
C LYS A 265 1.18 23.25 1.52
N GLY A 266 2.44 22.97 1.87
CA GLY A 266 3.57 23.89 1.69
C GLY A 266 3.45 25.18 2.51
N LYS A 267 2.79 25.11 3.67
CA LYS A 267 2.59 26.28 4.57
C LYS A 267 3.68 26.40 5.63
N LYS A 268 4.46 25.34 5.87
CA LYS A 268 5.50 25.27 6.91
C LYS A 268 6.84 25.64 6.29
N SER A 269 7.72 26.27 7.08
CA SER A 269 9.07 26.60 6.63
C SER A 269 9.86 25.33 6.27
N VAL A 270 10.72 25.48 5.27
CA VAL A 270 11.62 24.45 4.73
C VAL A 270 13.08 24.87 4.88
N ASP A 271 13.35 25.85 5.75
CA ASP A 271 14.72 26.32 6.01
C ASP A 271 15.51 25.32 6.85
N GLU A 272 14.84 24.60 7.73
CA GLU A 272 15.37 23.40 8.39
C GLU A 272 14.96 22.14 7.61
N THR A 273 15.72 21.07 7.79
CA THR A 273 15.38 19.73 7.28
C THR A 273 14.06 19.26 7.86
N ASN A 274 13.17 18.78 6.99
CA ASN A 274 11.89 18.21 7.38
C ASN A 274 11.68 16.77 6.89
N CYS A 275 12.57 16.22 6.08
CA CYS A 275 12.51 14.84 5.60
C CYS A 275 13.88 14.15 5.81
N PHE A 276 13.88 13.09 6.61
CA PHE A 276 15.05 12.29 6.98
C PHE A 276 14.90 10.90 6.35
N ILE A 277 15.84 10.54 5.48
CA ILE A 277 15.70 9.37 4.60
C ILE A 277 16.84 8.39 4.91
N TYR A 278 16.48 7.22 5.42
CA TYR A 278 17.43 6.17 5.80
C TYR A 278 17.67 5.22 4.63
N LEU A 279 18.93 5.12 4.21
CA LEU A 279 19.39 4.40 3.01
C LEU A 279 19.93 2.99 3.28
N LYS A 280 19.82 2.49 4.52
CA LYS A 280 20.12 1.09 4.85
C LYS A 280 18.87 0.40 5.34
N ILE A 281 18.62 -0.78 4.76
CA ILE A 281 17.55 -1.70 5.14
C ILE A 281 18.13 -3.10 5.26
N GLU A 282 17.46 -3.99 6.00
CA GLU A 282 17.93 -5.37 6.14
C GLU A 282 17.86 -6.12 4.79
N ASN A 283 18.97 -6.78 4.41
CA ASN A 283 19.08 -7.51 3.13
C ASN A 283 17.96 -8.55 2.89
N LYS A 284 17.38 -9.11 3.95
CA LYS A 284 16.27 -10.09 3.85
C LYS A 284 14.98 -9.50 3.25
N TYR A 285 14.86 -8.17 3.20
CA TYR A 285 13.72 -7.48 2.59
C TYR A 285 13.92 -7.24 1.09
N LEU A 286 15.16 -7.31 0.60
CA LEU A 286 15.49 -7.18 -0.81
C LEU A 286 15.22 -8.50 -1.53
N LYS A 287 14.47 -8.40 -2.63
CA LYS A 287 14.11 -9.50 -3.50
C LYS A 287 15.12 -9.58 -4.64
N GLU A 288 15.91 -10.63 -4.63
CA GLU A 288 16.86 -10.95 -5.71
C GLU A 288 16.21 -11.79 -6.82
N LYS A 289 16.91 -11.91 -7.95
CA LYS A 289 16.45 -12.70 -9.10
C LYS A 289 16.19 -14.14 -8.70
N ASP A 290 15.00 -14.64 -9.03
CA ASP A 290 14.50 -15.98 -8.70
C ASP A 290 14.39 -16.29 -7.18
N SER A 291 14.54 -15.28 -6.31
CA SER A 291 14.31 -15.41 -4.86
C SER A 291 12.81 -15.38 -4.54
N ARG A 292 12.40 -16.27 -3.63
CA ARG A 292 11.06 -16.25 -3.01
C ARG A 292 11.01 -15.40 -1.73
N TYR A 293 12.14 -14.86 -1.30
CA TYR A 293 12.29 -14.02 -0.12
C TYR A 293 12.55 -12.57 -0.51
N GLY A 294 12.11 -11.64 0.34
CA GLY A 294 12.13 -10.21 0.06
C GLY A 294 10.84 -9.73 -0.60
N PHE A 295 10.51 -8.47 -0.36
CA PHE A 295 9.32 -7.81 -0.91
C PHE A 295 9.64 -6.50 -1.63
N ILE A 296 10.88 -6.00 -1.52
CA ILE A 296 11.38 -4.82 -2.21
C ILE A 296 12.27 -5.31 -3.34
N ASP A 297 11.97 -4.98 -4.60
CA ASP A 297 12.85 -5.34 -5.70
C ASP A 297 14.22 -4.67 -5.55
N LYS A 298 15.28 -5.48 -5.61
CA LYS A 298 16.64 -5.02 -5.34
C LYS A 298 17.11 -3.97 -6.33
N ASP A 299 16.85 -4.13 -7.62
CA ASP A 299 17.32 -3.20 -8.64
C ASP A 299 16.54 -1.88 -8.60
N ILE A 300 15.24 -1.94 -8.31
CA ILE A 300 14.43 -0.74 -8.08
C ILE A 300 14.95 0.03 -6.87
N TYR A 301 15.27 -0.66 -5.78
CA TYR A 301 15.85 -0.07 -4.58
C TYR A 301 17.22 0.56 -4.85
N GLU A 302 18.15 -0.18 -5.46
CA GLU A 302 19.51 0.31 -5.72
C GLU A 302 19.52 1.48 -6.71
N ASN A 303 18.71 1.43 -7.77
CA ASN A 303 18.58 2.56 -8.69
C ASN A 303 17.96 3.78 -7.99
N SER A 304 16.97 3.57 -7.12
CA SER A 304 16.38 4.64 -6.30
C SER A 304 17.40 5.27 -5.35
N LYS A 305 18.19 4.45 -4.67
CA LYS A 305 19.25 4.87 -3.75
C LYS A 305 20.31 5.68 -4.49
N LYS A 306 20.85 5.14 -5.58
CA LYS A 306 21.85 5.80 -6.41
C LYS A 306 21.36 7.14 -6.96
N GLY A 307 20.11 7.21 -7.40
CA GLY A 307 19.47 8.46 -7.84
C GLY A 307 19.48 9.54 -6.75
N LEU A 308 19.15 9.17 -5.51
CA LEU A 308 19.18 10.08 -4.37
C LEU A 308 20.61 10.50 -4.00
N GLU A 309 21.56 9.57 -3.96
CA GLU A 309 22.97 9.85 -3.64
C GLU A 309 23.62 10.79 -4.67
N ASN A 310 23.24 10.69 -5.93
CA ASN A 310 23.66 11.63 -6.97
C ASN A 310 23.03 13.02 -6.78
N TYR A 311 21.84 13.09 -6.19
CA TYR A 311 21.09 14.33 -6.02
C TYR A 311 21.47 15.09 -4.73
N CYS A 312 21.66 14.40 -3.62
CA CYS A 312 21.88 14.98 -2.29
C CYS A 312 23.05 14.30 -1.57
N LYS A 313 23.78 15.06 -0.75
CA LYS A 313 24.86 14.51 0.08
C LYS A 313 24.28 13.53 1.10
N VAL A 314 25.11 12.55 1.47
CA VAL A 314 24.75 11.48 2.41
C VAL A 314 25.53 11.67 3.70
N VAL A 315 24.83 11.68 4.82
CA VAL A 315 25.41 11.65 6.15
C VAL A 315 25.78 10.22 6.49
N SER A 316 27.05 9.98 6.74
CA SER A 316 27.55 8.68 7.19
C SER A 316 27.23 8.43 8.67
N LYS A 317 27.22 7.16 9.08
CA LYS A 317 27.07 6.80 10.49
C LYS A 317 28.13 7.45 11.39
N ASN A 318 29.38 7.52 10.93
CA ASN A 318 30.45 8.15 11.71
C ASN A 318 30.21 9.66 11.90
N GLU A 319 29.65 10.36 10.91
CA GLU A 319 29.30 11.77 11.06
C GLU A 319 28.14 11.98 12.03
N LEU A 320 27.16 11.06 12.06
CA LEU A 320 26.10 11.07 13.07
C LEU A 320 26.63 10.83 14.48
N ASP A 321 27.43 9.76 14.66
CA ASP A 321 27.91 9.34 15.97
C ASP A 321 28.86 10.37 16.61
N ASN A 322 29.58 11.14 15.79
CA ASN A 322 30.50 12.19 16.26
C ASN A 322 29.87 13.60 16.31
N SER A 323 28.59 13.74 15.95
CA SER A 323 27.94 15.05 15.93
C SER A 323 27.45 15.44 17.32
N GLU A 324 27.91 16.59 17.81
CA GLU A 324 27.37 17.20 19.03
C GLU A 324 26.09 18.02 18.76
N ASP A 325 25.90 18.49 17.51
CA ASP A 325 24.72 19.23 17.07
C ASP A 325 24.23 18.77 15.68
N TYR A 326 23.15 17.99 15.68
CA TYR A 326 22.48 17.56 14.47
C TYR A 326 21.88 18.71 13.63
N ASN A 327 21.56 19.88 14.23
CA ASN A 327 21.08 21.03 13.44
C ASN A 327 22.17 21.53 12.49
N GLU A 328 23.39 21.71 13.00
CA GLU A 328 24.54 22.13 12.20
C GLU A 328 24.88 21.05 11.16
N LEU A 329 24.95 19.79 11.57
CA LEU A 329 25.22 18.67 10.66
C LEU A 329 24.21 18.66 9.51
N PHE A 330 22.92 18.58 9.78
CA PHE A 330 21.92 18.47 8.72
C PHE A 330 21.81 19.72 7.86
N LYS A 331 22.17 20.90 8.36
CA LYS A 331 22.27 22.12 7.53
C LYS A 331 23.33 21.99 6.42
N HIS A 332 24.42 21.26 6.65
CA HIS A 332 25.48 21.06 5.65
C HIS A 332 25.17 19.99 4.59
N PHE A 333 24.31 19.03 4.93
CA PHE A 333 23.96 17.90 4.06
C PHE A 333 22.60 18.03 3.40
N SER A 334 21.71 18.84 3.96
CA SER A 334 20.34 18.95 3.46
C SER A 334 20.24 19.65 2.12
N LYS A 335 19.23 19.25 1.35
CA LYS A 335 18.92 19.85 0.06
C LYS A 335 17.42 20.00 -0.11
N LYS A 336 17.00 21.21 -0.48
CA LYS A 336 15.62 21.53 -0.89
C LYS A 336 15.30 20.77 -2.19
N ILE A 337 14.12 20.14 -2.28
CA ILE A 337 13.69 19.35 -3.44
C ILE A 337 12.33 19.83 -3.95
N THR A 338 12.25 20.13 -5.25
CA THR A 338 11.02 20.58 -5.94
C THR A 338 10.24 19.42 -6.54
N GLU A 339 9.00 19.66 -6.97
CA GLU A 339 8.21 18.63 -7.69
C GLU A 339 8.87 18.24 -9.03
N GLY A 340 9.50 19.19 -9.72
CA GLY A 340 10.28 18.92 -10.94
C GLY A 340 11.48 18.01 -10.69
N ASP A 341 12.21 18.19 -9.58
CA ASP A 341 13.34 17.33 -9.22
C ASP A 341 12.89 15.89 -8.95
N LYS A 342 11.76 15.72 -8.26
CA LYS A 342 11.18 14.38 -7.97
C LYS A 342 10.82 13.65 -9.26
N ILE A 343 10.19 14.34 -10.21
CA ILE A 343 9.86 13.75 -11.51
C ILE A 343 11.14 13.36 -12.25
N THR A 344 12.13 14.25 -12.28
CA THR A 344 13.43 13.98 -12.93
C THR A 344 14.09 12.73 -12.33
N LEU A 345 14.11 12.62 -11.00
CA LEU A 345 14.65 11.44 -10.31
C LEU A 345 13.95 10.14 -10.73
N ILE A 346 12.62 10.14 -10.86
CA ILE A 346 11.89 8.95 -11.35
C ILE A 346 12.23 8.65 -12.80
N GLU A 347 12.26 9.67 -13.66
CA GLU A 347 12.50 9.49 -15.08
C GLU A 347 13.88 8.96 -15.39
N GLU A 348 14.89 9.44 -14.66
CA GLU A 348 16.28 9.04 -14.84
C GLU A 348 16.60 7.68 -14.23
N ASN A 349 15.90 7.26 -13.17
CA ASN A 349 16.27 6.05 -12.40
C ASN A 349 15.33 4.86 -12.61
N LEU A 350 14.05 5.08 -12.94
CA LEU A 350 13.04 4.01 -13.12
C LEU A 350 12.66 3.79 -14.60
N SER A 351 13.63 3.95 -15.48
CA SER A 351 13.49 3.67 -16.92
C SER A 351 13.62 2.18 -17.22
N PHE A 352 13.13 1.75 -18.40
CA PHE A 352 13.34 0.37 -18.85
C PHE A 352 14.84 0.04 -18.97
N GLU A 353 15.68 0.96 -19.45
CA GLU A 353 17.11 0.69 -19.61
C GLU A 353 17.83 0.39 -18.30
N ASN A 354 17.42 1.03 -17.20
CA ASN A 354 17.99 0.79 -15.87
C ASN A 354 17.46 -0.48 -15.21
N LEU A 355 16.28 -0.96 -15.62
CA LEU A 355 15.54 -2.03 -14.98
C LEU A 355 15.41 -3.29 -15.85
N LYS A 356 15.87 -3.29 -17.10
CA LYS A 356 15.67 -4.39 -18.06
C LYS A 356 16.15 -5.75 -17.54
N ASP A 357 17.19 -5.76 -16.73
CA ASP A 357 17.79 -6.98 -16.17
C ASP A 357 17.25 -7.35 -14.78
N SER A 358 16.32 -6.56 -14.24
CA SER A 358 15.78 -6.72 -12.89
C SER A 358 14.83 -7.92 -12.73
N PRO A 359 14.68 -8.45 -11.50
CA PRO A 359 13.65 -9.43 -11.18
C PRO A 359 12.25 -8.92 -11.56
N PHE A 360 11.97 -7.64 -11.35
CA PHE A 360 10.74 -6.98 -11.73
C PHE A 360 10.36 -7.19 -13.20
N VAL A 361 11.25 -6.87 -14.15
CA VAL A 361 10.97 -7.01 -15.59
C VAL A 361 10.74 -8.47 -15.96
N ASN A 362 11.58 -9.37 -15.46
CA ASN A 362 11.46 -10.80 -15.71
C ASN A 362 10.15 -11.38 -15.17
N GLU A 363 9.74 -11.00 -13.96
CA GLU A 363 8.46 -11.41 -13.37
C GLU A 363 7.28 -10.84 -14.14
N PHE A 364 7.36 -9.56 -14.53
CA PHE A 364 6.33 -8.90 -15.33
C PHE A 364 6.10 -9.66 -16.65
N GLU A 365 7.17 -9.95 -17.40
CA GLU A 365 7.05 -10.62 -18.70
C GLU A 365 6.51 -12.04 -18.55
N LYS A 366 6.99 -12.80 -17.55
CA LYS A 366 6.46 -14.14 -17.21
C LYS A 366 4.97 -14.08 -16.87
N ALA A 367 4.54 -13.09 -16.08
CA ALA A 367 3.15 -12.91 -15.69
C ALA A 367 2.27 -12.51 -16.88
N TYR A 368 2.74 -11.60 -17.73
CA TYR A 368 2.04 -11.18 -18.93
C TYR A 368 1.82 -12.35 -19.89
N ASP A 369 2.88 -13.11 -20.19
CA ASP A 369 2.82 -14.34 -21.02
C ASP A 369 1.83 -15.36 -20.45
N LYS A 370 1.80 -15.50 -19.12
CA LYS A 370 0.87 -16.39 -18.42
C LYS A 370 -0.57 -15.95 -18.63
N TYR A 371 -0.90 -14.67 -18.49
CA TYR A 371 -2.26 -14.16 -18.74
C TYR A 371 -2.67 -14.32 -20.20
N GLN A 372 -1.74 -14.11 -21.15
CA GLN A 372 -2.00 -14.36 -22.57
C GLN A 372 -2.31 -15.83 -22.85
N ARG A 373 -1.56 -16.77 -22.26
CA ARG A 373 -1.83 -18.22 -22.41
C ARG A 373 -3.17 -18.63 -21.81
N VAL A 374 -3.52 -18.09 -20.64
CA VAL A 374 -4.83 -18.34 -20.00
C VAL A 374 -5.96 -17.90 -20.92
N LEU A 375 -5.85 -16.70 -21.51
CA LEU A 375 -6.84 -16.20 -22.45
C LEU A 375 -6.93 -17.03 -23.73
N ASN A 376 -5.84 -17.64 -24.18
CA ASN A 376 -5.83 -18.52 -25.36
C ASN A 376 -6.25 -19.96 -25.06
N SER A 377 -6.48 -20.30 -23.79
CA SER A 377 -6.89 -21.64 -23.37
C SER A 377 -8.40 -21.74 -23.14
N ASP A 378 -8.95 -22.93 -23.36
CA ASP A 378 -10.33 -23.32 -23.01
C ASP A 378 -10.45 -23.76 -21.54
N LYS A 379 -9.34 -23.74 -20.78
CA LYS A 379 -9.33 -24.14 -19.38
C LYS A 379 -9.67 -22.95 -18.50
N ASN A 380 -10.78 -23.04 -17.77
CA ASN A 380 -11.10 -22.10 -16.70
C ASN A 380 -10.02 -22.21 -15.60
N SER A 381 -9.20 -21.18 -15.43
CA SER A 381 -8.16 -21.12 -14.40
C SER A 381 -8.68 -20.60 -13.05
N GLN A 382 -9.96 -20.87 -12.72
CA GLN A 382 -10.62 -20.35 -11.50
C GLN A 382 -9.85 -20.71 -10.22
N ASP A 383 -9.14 -21.84 -10.20
CA ASP A 383 -8.51 -22.37 -8.99
C ASP A 383 -7.01 -22.01 -8.83
N ALA A 384 -6.37 -21.35 -9.80
CA ALA A 384 -4.90 -21.27 -9.83
C ALA A 384 -4.28 -19.86 -9.89
N LEU A 385 -5.06 -18.79 -10.09
CA LEU A 385 -4.50 -17.46 -10.37
C LEU A 385 -5.17 -16.38 -9.52
N LYS A 386 -4.53 -15.99 -8.43
CA LYS A 386 -4.77 -14.65 -7.86
C LYS A 386 -3.98 -13.64 -8.70
N LEU A 387 -4.51 -12.42 -8.89
CA LEU A 387 -3.80 -11.34 -9.60
C LEU A 387 -2.53 -10.90 -8.87
N ARG A 388 -2.52 -11.08 -7.55
CA ARG A 388 -1.34 -10.93 -6.70
C ARG A 388 -1.12 -12.23 -5.93
N ASP A 389 0.13 -12.55 -5.61
CA ASP A 389 0.48 -13.63 -4.67
C ASP A 389 0.14 -13.28 -3.21
N ILE A 390 -0.98 -12.57 -3.00
CA ILE A 390 -1.51 -12.27 -1.67
C ILE A 390 -2.34 -13.47 -1.22
N GLN A 391 -1.63 -14.40 -0.61
CA GLN A 391 -2.24 -15.32 0.32
C GLN A 391 -2.37 -14.56 1.64
N SER A 392 -3.51 -13.93 1.88
CA SER A 392 -3.89 -13.44 3.20
C SER A 392 -5.07 -14.24 3.75
N VAL A 393 -5.13 -14.34 5.08
CA VAL A 393 -6.21 -15.00 5.82
C VAL A 393 -6.84 -14.00 6.77
N THR A 394 -8.16 -14.05 6.88
CA THR A 394 -8.90 -13.33 7.93
C THR A 394 -8.84 -14.11 9.23
N VAL A 395 -8.30 -13.48 10.27
CA VAL A 395 -8.11 -14.12 11.57
C VAL A 395 -8.66 -13.29 12.73
N ILE A 396 -8.94 -13.96 13.84
CA ILE A 396 -9.20 -13.34 15.15
C ILE A 396 -8.07 -13.76 16.09
N PRO A 397 -7.32 -12.83 16.70
CA PRO A 397 -6.34 -13.17 17.72
C PRO A 397 -7.00 -13.83 18.93
N TYR A 398 -6.37 -14.84 19.50
CA TYR A 398 -6.97 -15.66 20.55
C TYR A 398 -7.40 -14.85 21.78
N ASN A 399 -6.61 -13.90 22.27
CA ASN A 399 -7.01 -13.08 23.41
C ASN A 399 -8.22 -12.18 23.10
N ILE A 400 -8.34 -11.65 21.88
CA ILE A 400 -9.54 -10.93 21.44
C ILE A 400 -10.75 -11.86 21.36
N TYR A 401 -10.53 -13.10 20.91
CA TYR A 401 -11.57 -14.11 20.88
C TYR A 401 -12.07 -14.44 22.29
N GLU A 402 -11.18 -14.73 23.24
CA GLU A 402 -11.52 -15.02 24.64
C GLU A 402 -12.30 -13.87 25.29
N GLU A 403 -11.85 -12.63 25.14
CA GLU A 403 -12.53 -11.46 25.70
C GLU A 403 -13.94 -11.23 25.11
N ASN A 404 -14.21 -11.72 23.91
CA ASN A 404 -15.45 -11.47 23.16
C ASN A 404 -16.21 -12.77 22.82
N GLU A 405 -15.93 -13.87 23.53
CA GLU A 405 -16.37 -15.21 23.14
C GLU A 405 -17.91 -15.31 22.98
N GLU A 406 -18.66 -14.88 24.00
CA GLU A 406 -20.11 -14.94 24.00
C GLU A 406 -20.73 -14.05 22.91
N LEU A 407 -20.18 -12.86 22.72
CA LEU A 407 -20.59 -11.95 21.66
C LEU A 407 -20.34 -12.57 20.27
N ILE A 408 -19.17 -13.16 20.04
CA ILE A 408 -18.82 -13.79 18.76
C ILE A 408 -19.77 -14.96 18.48
N LYS A 409 -20.04 -15.82 19.47
CA LYS A 409 -21.02 -16.92 19.32
C LYS A 409 -22.41 -16.41 18.97
N GLU A 410 -22.87 -15.33 19.59
CA GLU A 410 -24.16 -14.71 19.31
C GLU A 410 -24.21 -14.16 17.87
N LEU A 411 -23.16 -13.45 17.44
CA LEU A 411 -23.05 -12.89 16.09
C LEU A 411 -23.07 -14.00 15.03
N ILE A 412 -22.36 -15.11 15.26
CA ILE A 412 -22.38 -16.28 14.35
C ILE A 412 -23.79 -16.86 14.24
N LYS A 413 -24.49 -17.07 15.36
CA LYS A 413 -25.88 -17.55 15.35
C LYS A 413 -26.79 -16.62 14.54
N LYS A 414 -26.66 -15.30 14.70
CA LYS A 414 -27.42 -14.30 13.93
C LYS A 414 -27.12 -14.38 12.43
N ILE A 415 -25.86 -14.60 12.05
CA ILE A 415 -25.44 -14.70 10.63
C ILE A 415 -26.02 -15.97 9.97
N GLU A 416 -26.06 -17.08 10.70
CA GLU A 416 -26.53 -18.39 10.20
C GLU A 416 -28.06 -18.53 10.19
N ASP A 417 -28.79 -17.72 10.96
CA ASP A 417 -30.25 -17.79 11.04
C ASP A 417 -30.91 -17.34 9.72
N ALA A 418 -31.49 -18.30 9.00
CA ALA A 418 -32.18 -18.04 7.75
C ALA A 418 -33.48 -17.21 7.92
N ASN A 419 -34.03 -17.16 9.14
CA ASN A 419 -35.25 -16.40 9.45
C ASN A 419 -34.97 -14.92 9.73
N LEU A 420 -33.72 -14.54 10.02
CA LEU A 420 -33.31 -13.15 10.23
C LEU A 420 -33.24 -12.38 8.90
N GLY A 421 -33.64 -11.11 8.96
CA GLY A 421 -33.56 -10.20 7.82
C GLY A 421 -32.14 -10.12 7.27
N LEU A 422 -31.99 -9.96 5.95
CA LEU A 422 -30.67 -9.84 5.32
C LEU A 422 -29.86 -8.66 5.89
N GLU A 423 -30.53 -7.57 6.25
CA GLU A 423 -29.90 -6.39 6.85
C GLU A 423 -29.31 -6.70 8.24
N GLU A 424 -30.05 -7.41 9.09
CA GLU A 424 -29.60 -7.80 10.44
C GLU A 424 -28.43 -8.77 10.37
N ARG A 425 -28.47 -9.73 9.44
CA ARG A 425 -27.34 -10.63 9.16
C ARG A 425 -26.10 -9.85 8.69
N GLN A 426 -26.28 -8.82 7.87
CA GLN A 426 -25.18 -7.98 7.40
C GLN A 426 -24.60 -7.10 8.52
N LYS A 427 -25.45 -6.59 9.42
CA LYS A 427 -25.00 -5.88 10.64
C LYS A 427 -24.19 -6.80 11.54
N ALA A 428 -24.70 -8.00 11.82
CA ALA A 428 -23.98 -9.00 12.62
C ALA A 428 -22.64 -9.39 11.98
N LYS A 429 -22.59 -9.55 10.66
CA LYS A 429 -21.34 -9.78 9.90
C LYS A 429 -20.36 -8.61 10.05
N THR A 430 -20.84 -7.38 9.99
CA THR A 430 -20.00 -6.19 10.11
C THR A 430 -19.40 -6.09 11.51
N GLU A 431 -20.19 -6.34 12.56
CA GLU A 431 -19.71 -6.39 13.95
C GLU A 431 -18.70 -7.52 14.17
N LEU A 432 -18.91 -8.70 13.58
CA LEU A 432 -17.93 -9.78 13.66
C LEU A 432 -16.60 -9.39 12.99
N LEU A 433 -16.66 -8.76 11.81
CA LEU A 433 -15.47 -8.35 11.07
C LEU A 433 -14.64 -7.28 11.81
N LYS A 434 -15.27 -6.48 12.70
CA LYS A 434 -14.55 -5.51 13.54
C LYS A 434 -13.49 -6.19 14.42
N LYS A 435 -13.73 -7.42 14.87
CA LYS A 435 -12.82 -8.22 15.71
C LYS A 435 -11.77 -9.00 14.92
N THR A 436 -11.71 -8.83 13.60
CA THR A 436 -10.80 -9.57 12.72
C THR A 436 -9.69 -8.67 12.16
N LEU A 437 -8.59 -9.28 11.74
CA LEU A 437 -7.58 -8.67 10.88
C LEU A 437 -7.20 -9.59 9.72
N SER A 438 -6.57 -9.03 8.69
CA SER A 438 -6.02 -9.80 7.56
C SER A 438 -4.51 -9.96 7.73
N ILE A 439 -4.03 -11.19 7.70
CA ILE A 439 -2.61 -11.55 7.90
C ILE A 439 -2.11 -12.33 6.69
N GLN A 440 -0.86 -12.10 6.29
CA GLN A 440 -0.25 -12.85 5.18
C GLN A 440 0.12 -14.29 5.61
N TYR A 441 -0.07 -15.29 4.75
CA TYR A 441 0.16 -16.71 5.09
C TYR A 441 1.60 -16.98 5.55
N TYR A 442 2.61 -16.29 5.03
CA TYR A 442 3.98 -16.49 5.49
C TYR A 442 4.19 -16.08 6.96
N GLN A 443 3.39 -15.14 7.47
CA GLN A 443 3.38 -14.77 8.90
C GLN A 443 2.78 -15.89 9.76
N LEU A 444 2.13 -16.88 9.14
CA LEU A 444 1.53 -18.06 9.76
C LEU A 444 2.38 -19.33 9.51
N ASN A 445 3.39 -19.31 8.63
CA ASN A 445 4.12 -20.51 8.18
C ASN A 445 5.00 -21.17 9.27
N GLU A 446 5.50 -20.43 10.28
CA GLU A 446 6.13 -21.07 11.45
C GLU A 446 5.09 -21.75 12.38
N TYR A 447 3.80 -21.44 12.23
CA TYR A 447 2.73 -21.84 13.16
C TYR A 447 1.85 -22.97 12.63
N PHE A 448 1.63 -23.05 11.31
CA PHE A 448 0.90 -24.18 10.71
C PHE A 448 1.64 -25.52 10.85
N ASN A 449 2.98 -25.52 10.86
CA ASN A 449 3.76 -26.73 11.14
C ASN A 449 3.53 -27.29 12.56
N ILE A 450 3.10 -26.45 13.51
CA ILE A 450 2.70 -26.89 14.85
C ILE A 450 1.24 -27.39 14.83
N LEU A 451 0.38 -26.77 14.02
CA LEU A 451 -1.06 -27.07 13.90
C LEU A 451 -1.38 -28.35 13.12
N ASP A 452 -0.55 -28.77 12.15
CA ASP A 452 -0.75 -30.04 11.41
C ASP A 452 -0.63 -31.30 12.29
N SER A 453 -0.11 -31.16 13.52
CA SER A 453 0.04 -32.27 14.47
C SER A 453 -1.20 -32.55 15.34
N LYS A 454 -2.23 -31.70 15.30
CA LYS A 454 -3.47 -31.88 16.08
C LYS A 454 -4.70 -31.52 15.24
N SER A 455 -5.73 -32.35 15.28
CA SER A 455 -7.00 -32.15 14.56
C SER A 455 -7.79 -30.98 15.15
N TYR A 456 -7.99 -29.89 14.39
CA TYR A 456 -8.79 -28.73 14.81
C TYR A 456 -10.09 -28.60 14.00
N SER A 457 -11.19 -28.28 14.69
CA SER A 457 -12.49 -27.96 14.11
C SER A 457 -12.51 -26.51 13.62
N SER A 458 -12.50 -26.29 12.31
CA SER A 458 -12.88 -25.00 11.74
C SER A 458 -14.38 -24.81 11.90
N LYS A 459 -14.86 -23.86 12.71
CA LYS A 459 -16.26 -23.42 12.61
C LYS A 459 -16.42 -22.54 11.38
N SER A 460 -17.02 -23.12 10.35
CA SER A 460 -17.35 -22.43 9.11
C SER A 460 -18.55 -21.52 9.34
N ILE A 461 -18.36 -20.20 9.20
CA ILE A 461 -19.45 -19.20 9.28
C ILE A 461 -20.37 -19.29 8.05
N ASN A 462 -19.89 -19.92 6.97
CA ASN A 462 -20.68 -20.39 5.84
C ASN A 462 -19.86 -21.37 4.98
N LYS A 463 -20.48 -22.03 4.00
CA LYS A 463 -19.81 -22.94 3.04
C LYS A 463 -18.61 -22.33 2.28
N PHE A 464 -18.39 -21.01 2.37
CA PHE A 464 -17.44 -20.26 1.54
C PHE A 464 -16.50 -19.27 2.29
N GLU A 465 -16.66 -19.02 3.59
CA GLU A 465 -15.76 -18.11 4.35
C GLU A 465 -15.37 -18.74 5.70
N LYS A 466 -14.08 -19.01 5.89
CA LYS A 466 -13.49 -19.51 7.15
C LYS A 466 -12.76 -18.35 7.85
N ILE A 467 -13.17 -18.01 9.06
CA ILE A 467 -12.39 -17.15 9.96
C ILE A 467 -11.58 -18.07 10.87
N ILE A 468 -10.28 -17.83 10.97
CA ILE A 468 -9.37 -18.64 11.79
C ILE A 468 -9.10 -17.92 13.10
N VAL A 469 -9.29 -18.60 14.24
CA VAL A 469 -8.79 -18.09 15.53
C VAL A 469 -7.32 -18.50 15.66
N THR A 470 -6.43 -17.52 15.84
CA THR A 470 -4.97 -17.76 15.87
C THR A 470 -4.44 -17.70 17.28
N ILE A 471 -3.53 -18.61 17.66
CA ILE A 471 -2.88 -18.68 18.99
C ILE A 471 -1.80 -17.60 19.18
N SER A 472 -2.13 -16.39 18.79
CA SER A 472 -1.27 -15.21 18.74
C SER A 472 -1.72 -14.19 19.77
N GLU A 473 -0.80 -13.39 20.28
CA GLU A 473 -1.14 -12.26 21.14
C GLU A 473 -1.50 -11.04 20.30
N TYR A 474 -2.48 -10.28 20.76
CA TYR A 474 -2.84 -8.98 20.23
C TYR A 474 -2.73 -7.93 21.33
N ASP A 475 -2.12 -6.80 21.00
CA ASP A 475 -1.97 -5.66 21.90
C ASP A 475 -2.62 -4.44 21.24
N LYS A 476 -3.38 -3.64 21.98
CA LYS A 476 -4.13 -2.49 21.42
C LYS A 476 -3.21 -1.36 20.93
N GLU A 477 -1.98 -1.28 21.43
CA GLU A 477 -0.98 -0.32 21.01
C GLU A 477 -0.07 -0.86 19.91
N LEU A 478 0.28 -2.15 19.96
CA LEU A 478 1.24 -2.80 19.04
C LEU A 478 0.59 -3.60 17.89
N GLY A 479 -0.70 -3.89 18.00
CA GLY A 479 -1.45 -4.75 17.10
C GLY A 479 -1.09 -6.22 17.28
N PHE A 480 -1.26 -6.99 16.20
CA PHE A 480 -0.97 -8.42 16.19
C PHE A 480 0.53 -8.71 16.36
N ARG A 481 0.85 -9.61 17.30
CA ARG A 481 2.20 -10.13 17.54
C ARG A 481 2.20 -11.66 17.43
N ALA A 482 3.07 -12.16 16.57
CA ALA A 482 3.31 -13.58 16.47
C ALA A 482 4.21 -14.02 17.65
N THR A 483 3.68 -14.73 18.63
CA THR A 483 4.46 -15.25 19.77
C THR A 483 4.97 -16.66 19.46
N LYS A 484 6.27 -16.93 19.64
CA LYS A 484 6.86 -18.26 19.41
C LYS A 484 6.45 -19.34 20.45
N ASN A 485 5.69 -18.98 21.49
CA ASN A 485 5.60 -19.75 22.74
C ASN A 485 4.18 -19.95 23.31
N SER A 486 3.11 -19.94 22.53
CA SER A 486 1.77 -20.19 23.05
C SER A 486 1.45 -21.69 23.15
N LYS A 487 1.73 -22.28 24.32
CA LYS A 487 1.46 -23.70 24.68
C LYS A 487 0.07 -23.96 25.27
N ASN A 488 -0.82 -22.98 25.35
CA ASN A 488 -2.12 -23.12 26.03
C ASN A 488 -3.27 -23.03 25.02
N PHE A 489 -4.17 -24.00 25.08
CA PHE A 489 -5.24 -24.23 24.10
C PHE A 489 -6.62 -24.11 24.77
N VAL A 490 -7.54 -23.37 24.15
CA VAL A 490 -9.00 -23.55 24.31
C VAL A 490 -9.63 -23.44 22.91
N PHE A 491 -10.60 -24.31 22.62
CA PHE A 491 -11.13 -24.58 21.28
C PHE A 491 -12.61 -24.17 21.18
N ILE A 492 -13.01 -23.53 20.06
CA ILE A 492 -14.42 -23.38 19.66
C ILE A 492 -14.64 -23.73 18.20
#